data_AF-A0A4Q3UQ38-F1
#
_entry.id   AF-A0A4Q3UQ38-F1
#
_cell.length_a   1.000
_cell.length_b   1.000
_cell.length_c   1.000
_cell.angle_alpha   90.00
_cell.angle_beta   90.00
_cell.angle_gamma   90.00
#
_symmetry.space_group_name_H-M   'P 1'
#
loop_
_entity.id
_entity.type
_entity.pdbx_description
1 polymer ?
#
loop_
_entity_poly.entity_id
_entity_poly.type
_entity_poly.pdbx_seq_one_letter_code
_entity_poly.pdbx_strand_id
1 'polypeptide(L)'
;SGARKVVLLTECSMSDNVAADNPGVEFVKPCNLCPHMKRISLENIYDALVEMKHEVTVPEDVRVRAKAAIDAMLSLPKPAVFPKFKVGAGVYEPVEII
;
A
#
# COMPACT_ATOMS: atom_id res chain seq x y z
N SER A 1 18.59 -0.40 -7.05
CA SER A 1 19.61 0.67 -7.10
C SER A 1 20.77 0.20 -6.21
N GLY A 2 22.03 0.52 -6.52
CA GLY A 2 23.17 0.20 -5.64
C GLY A 2 23.26 1.10 -4.39
N ALA A 3 22.12 1.66 -3.95
CA ALA A 3 22.07 2.64 -2.88
C ALA A 3 22.20 1.93 -1.53
N ARG A 4 23.22 2.29 -0.76
CA ARG A 4 23.46 1.72 0.58
C ARG A 4 22.71 2.45 1.70
N LYS A 5 22.19 3.66 1.41
CA LYS A 5 21.46 4.51 2.35
C LYS A 5 20.31 5.22 1.65
N VAL A 6 19.10 5.15 2.23
CA VAL A 6 17.86 5.67 1.64
C VAL A 6 17.06 6.41 2.71
N VAL A 7 16.44 7.53 2.34
CA VAL A 7 15.45 8.22 3.19
C VAL A 7 14.06 7.86 2.70
N LEU A 8 13.20 7.35 3.57
CA LEU A 8 11.81 7.03 3.23
C LEU A 8 10.90 8.13 3.77
N LEU A 9 10.31 8.89 2.84
CA LEU A 9 9.34 9.95 3.13
C LEU A 9 7.94 9.41 2.92
N THR A 10 7.48 8.61 3.87
CA THR A 10 6.13 8.01 3.88
C THR A 10 5.74 7.65 5.31
N GLU A 11 4.61 6.99 5.48
CA GLU A 11 4.13 6.49 6.76
C GLU A 11 5.08 5.41 7.34
N CYS A 12 5.15 5.30 8.68
CA CYS A 12 6.18 4.48 9.34
C CYS A 12 6.03 2.98 9.05
N SER A 13 4.81 2.45 9.01
CA SER A 13 4.56 1.03 8.72
C SER A 13 5.02 0.65 7.31
N MET A 14 4.80 1.53 6.33
CA MET A 14 5.33 1.32 4.97
C MET A 14 6.86 1.29 4.96
N SER A 15 7.49 2.13 5.78
CA SER A 15 8.95 2.17 5.90
C SER A 15 9.52 0.93 6.58
N ASP A 16 8.80 0.35 7.54
CA ASP A 16 9.17 -0.90 8.21
C ASP A 16 9.06 -2.11 7.27
N ASN A 17 7.99 -2.18 6.47
CA ASN A 17 7.81 -3.23 5.46
C ASN A 17 8.97 -3.22 4.44
N VAL A 18 9.26 -2.06 3.85
CA VAL A 18 10.34 -1.94 2.85
C VAL A 18 11.71 -2.25 3.44
N ALA A 19 11.95 -1.88 4.71
CA ALA A 19 13.21 -2.18 5.40
C ALA A 19 13.36 -3.68 5.70
N ALA A 20 12.28 -4.36 6.07
CA ALA A 20 12.27 -5.80 6.28
C ALA A 20 12.61 -6.58 5.00
N ASP A 21 12.08 -6.12 3.86
CA ASP A 21 12.36 -6.73 2.55
C ASP A 21 13.79 -6.44 2.03
N ASN A 22 14.48 -5.43 2.59
CA ASN A 22 15.79 -4.96 2.13
C ASN A 22 16.80 -4.81 3.27
N PRO A 23 17.18 -5.89 3.98
CA PRO A 23 17.99 -5.81 5.20
C PRO A 23 19.41 -5.27 4.99
N GLY A 24 19.92 -5.26 3.76
CA GLY A 24 21.25 -4.75 3.40
C GLY A 24 21.32 -3.24 3.14
N VAL A 25 20.21 -2.51 3.29
CA VAL A 25 20.12 -1.07 3.02
C VAL A 25 19.84 -0.31 4.31
N GLU A 26 20.59 0.77 4.56
CA GLU A 26 20.35 1.64 5.71
C GLU A 26 19.18 2.60 5.41
N PHE A 27 18.09 2.48 6.15
CA PHE A 27 16.92 3.35 6.00
C PHE A 27 16.84 4.42 7.09
N VAL A 28 16.78 5.68 6.67
CA VAL A 28 16.44 6.83 7.53
C VAL A 28 14.93 7.07 7.43
N LYS A 29 14.24 6.94 8.56
CA LYS A 29 12.78 6.95 8.65
C LYS A 29 12.32 8.09 9.58
N PRO A 30 12.02 9.30 9.07
CA PRO A 30 11.39 10.35 9.87
C PRO A 30 9.95 9.91 10.18
N CYS A 31 9.77 9.16 11.26
CA CYS A 31 8.50 8.51 11.55
C CYS A 31 7.43 9.51 12.00
N ASN A 32 6.44 9.73 11.12
CA ASN A 32 5.17 10.36 11.43
C ASN A 32 4.06 9.34 11.25
N LEU A 33 3.60 8.79 12.37
CA LEU A 33 2.61 7.74 12.34
C LEU A 33 1.20 8.32 12.25
N CYS A 34 0.38 7.79 11.35
CA CYS A 34 -1.01 8.20 11.24
C CYS A 34 -1.82 7.71 12.45
N PRO A 35 -2.45 8.61 13.24
CA PRO A 35 -3.23 8.21 14.42
C PRO A 35 -4.47 7.38 14.07
N HIS A 36 -4.93 7.41 12.80
CA HIS A 36 -6.05 6.61 12.35
C HIS A 36 -5.66 5.17 12.05
N MET A 37 -4.50 4.95 11.42
CA MET A 37 -4.01 3.60 11.12
C MET A 37 -3.73 2.81 12.40
N LYS A 38 -3.19 3.46 13.44
CA LYS A 38 -2.90 2.82 14.73
C LYS A 38 -4.11 2.44 15.57
N ARG A 39 -5.33 2.73 15.10
CA ARG A 39 -6.56 2.25 15.77
C ARG A 39 -6.77 0.76 15.56
N ILE A 40 -6.19 0.17 14.53
CA ILE A 40 -6.26 -1.27 14.26
C ILE A 40 -5.23 -1.97 15.18
N SER A 41 -5.69 -2.95 15.96
CA SER A 41 -4.88 -3.72 16.92
C SER A 41 -5.15 -5.22 16.78
N LEU A 42 -4.29 -6.08 17.32
CA LEU A 42 -4.49 -7.52 17.22
C LEU A 42 -5.76 -7.98 17.93
N GLU A 43 -6.07 -7.35 19.06
CA GLU A 43 -7.28 -7.61 19.84
C GLU A 43 -8.54 -7.28 19.05
N ASN A 44 -8.60 -6.09 18.42
CA ASN A 44 -9.80 -5.73 17.66
C ASN A 44 -9.91 -6.46 16.31
N ILE A 45 -8.80 -6.91 15.73
CA ILE A 45 -8.83 -7.83 14.58
C ILE A 45 -9.44 -9.17 15.00
N TYR A 46 -9.02 -9.72 16.15
CA TYR A 46 -9.58 -10.95 16.67
C TYR A 46 -11.10 -10.81 16.91
N ASP A 47 -11.52 -9.75 17.60
CA ASP A 47 -12.94 -9.48 17.87
C ASP A 47 -13.74 -9.32 16.57
N ALA A 48 -13.18 -8.60 15.59
CA ALA A 48 -13.78 -8.40 14.27
C ALA A 48 -14.04 -9.72 13.53
N LEU A 49 -13.08 -10.66 13.59
CA LEU A 49 -13.19 -11.98 12.96
C LEU A 49 -14.18 -12.89 13.69
N VAL A 50 -14.18 -12.87 15.03
CA VAL A 50 -15.09 -13.67 15.85
C VAL A 50 -16.55 -13.20 15.70
N GLU A 51 -16.77 -11.89 15.70
CA GLU A 51 -18.11 -11.31 15.63
C GLU A 51 -18.60 -11.04 14.20
N MET A 52 -17.76 -11.23 13.19
CA MET A 52 -18.03 -10.86 11.78
C MET A 52 -18.45 -9.39 11.64
N LYS A 53 -17.70 -8.50 12.30
CA LYS A 53 -17.94 -7.05 12.33
C LYS A 53 -16.63 -6.30 12.07
N HIS A 54 -16.65 -5.05 11.64
CA HIS A 54 -17.81 -4.22 11.31
C HIS A 54 -18.08 -4.28 9.81
N GLU A 55 -19.31 -4.63 9.42
CA GLU A 55 -19.71 -4.60 8.02
C GLU A 55 -19.64 -3.16 7.48
N VAL A 56 -18.95 -2.99 6.35
CA VAL A 56 -18.84 -1.70 5.66
C VAL A 56 -19.92 -1.64 4.59
N THR A 57 -20.93 -0.81 4.80
CA THR A 57 -21.98 -0.55 3.82
C THR A 57 -21.76 0.79 3.12
N VAL A 58 -22.09 0.85 1.83
CA VAL A 58 -21.95 2.07 1.01
C VAL A 58 -23.28 2.26 0.26
N PRO A 59 -23.89 3.46 0.28
CA PRO A 59 -25.08 3.75 -0.51
C PRO A 59 -24.87 3.44 -2.00
N GLU A 60 -25.88 2.85 -2.64
CA GLU A 60 -25.74 2.31 -3.99
C GLU A 60 -25.36 3.38 -5.03
N ASP A 61 -25.91 4.59 -4.91
CA ASP A 61 -25.59 5.70 -5.81
C ASP A 61 -24.12 6.15 -5.67
N VAL A 62 -23.57 6.11 -4.45
CA VAL A 62 -22.15 6.39 -4.18
C VAL A 62 -21.28 5.27 -4.72
N ARG A 63 -21.65 4.01 -4.45
CA ARG A 63 -20.91 2.82 -4.88
C ARG A 63 -20.74 2.78 -6.40
N VAL A 64 -21.82 3.02 -7.16
CA VAL A 64 -21.80 2.99 -8.64
C VAL A 64 -20.86 4.06 -9.21
N ARG A 65 -20.95 5.30 -8.71
CA ARG A 65 -20.08 6.39 -9.18
C ARG A 65 -18.61 6.17 -8.82
N ALA A 66 -18.33 5.73 -7.59
CA ALA A 66 -16.97 5.43 -7.14
C ALA A 66 -16.36 4.29 -7.96
N LYS A 67 -17.15 3.23 -8.24
CA LYS A 67 -16.70 2.10 -9.05
C LYS A 67 -16.27 2.54 -10.45
N ALA A 68 -17.04 3.41 -11.12
CA ALA A 68 -16.69 3.88 -12.45
C ALA A 68 -15.31 4.57 -12.51
N ALA A 69 -14.97 5.38 -11.50
CA ALA A 69 -13.66 6.03 -11.42
C ALA A 69 -12.52 5.01 -11.19
N ILE A 70 -12.76 4.01 -10.34
CA ILE A 70 -11.79 2.93 -10.07
C ILE A 70 -11.58 2.06 -11.31
N ASP A 71 -12.67 1.68 -11.99
CA ASP A 71 -12.62 0.90 -13.24
C ASP A 71 -11.80 1.64 -14.31
N ALA A 72 -12.01 2.96 -14.45
CA ALA A 72 -11.22 3.78 -15.37
C ALA A 72 -9.73 3.78 -15.02
N MET A 73 -9.38 3.92 -13.73
CA MET A 73 -7.98 3.84 -13.26
C MET A 73 -7.35 2.48 -13.58
N LEU A 74 -8.07 1.38 -13.35
CA LEU A 74 -7.59 0.02 -13.59
C LEU A 74 -7.52 -0.34 -15.08
N SER A 75 -8.34 0.29 -15.92
CA SER A 75 -8.33 0.10 -17.38
C SER A 75 -7.11 0.71 -18.09
N LEU A 76 -6.32 1.51 -17.37
CA LEU A 76 -5.13 2.13 -17.94
C LEU A 76 -4.10 1.05 -18.31
N PRO A 77 -3.54 1.09 -19.53
CA PRO A 77 -2.48 0.17 -19.91
C PRO A 77 -1.22 0.47 -19.11
N LYS A 78 -0.33 -0.52 -19.01
CA LYS A 78 1.02 -0.29 -18.44
C LYS A 78 1.67 0.88 -19.18
N PRO A 79 2.34 1.80 -18.45
CA PRO A 79 2.97 2.95 -19.08
C PRO A 79 3.99 2.49 -20.13
N ALA A 80 3.88 3.02 -21.35
CA ALA A 80 4.77 2.68 -22.47
C ALA A 80 6.23 3.09 -22.22
N VAL A 81 6.43 4.08 -21.35
CA VAL A 81 7.75 4.55 -20.93
C VAL A 81 7.74 4.68 -19.41
N PHE A 82 8.54 3.86 -18.75
CA PHE A 82 8.77 4.00 -17.30
C PHE A 82 9.65 5.23 -17.05
N PRO A 83 9.38 5.99 -15.96
CA PRO A 83 10.18 7.16 -15.64
C PRO A 83 11.65 6.80 -15.42
N LYS A 84 12.55 7.77 -15.69
CA LYS A 84 14.02 7.57 -15.68
C LYS A 84 14.60 7.22 -14.29
N PHE A 85 13.81 7.31 -13.23
CA PHE A 85 14.20 6.78 -11.92
C PHE A 85 13.90 5.28 -11.88
N LYS A 86 14.93 4.48 -11.60
CA LYS A 86 14.80 3.02 -11.45
C LYS A 86 14.06 2.69 -10.15
N VAL A 87 12.73 2.62 -10.18
CA VAL A 87 11.94 1.92 -9.15
C VAL A 87 12.24 0.42 -9.27
N GLY A 88 13.10 -0.11 -8.39
CA GLY A 88 13.39 -1.56 -8.25
C GLY A 88 13.76 -2.31 -9.54
N ALA A 89 15.02 -2.72 -9.70
CA ALA A 89 15.34 -3.65 -10.80
C ALA A 89 14.71 -5.03 -10.50
N GLY A 90 13.72 -5.45 -11.29
CA GLY A 90 13.19 -6.82 -11.27
C GLY A 90 12.01 -7.12 -10.32
N VAL A 91 11.30 -6.11 -9.79
CA VAL A 91 10.27 -6.32 -8.74
C VAL A 91 8.83 -6.31 -9.27
N TYR A 92 8.62 -6.05 -10.57
CA TYR A 92 7.28 -6.17 -11.17
C TYR A 92 7.16 -7.50 -11.92
N GLU A 93 6.86 -8.58 -11.19
CA GLU A 93 6.16 -9.71 -11.77
C GLU A 93 4.68 -9.31 -11.90
N PRO A 94 4.09 -9.31 -13.10
CA PRO A 94 2.67 -9.07 -13.24
C PRO A 94 1.92 -10.17 -12.50
N VAL A 95 1.23 -9.81 -11.42
CA VAL A 95 0.19 -10.68 -10.86
C VAL A 95 -0.92 -10.72 -11.89
N GLU A 96 -1.23 -11.91 -12.42
CA GLU A 96 -2.46 -12.10 -13.19
C GLU A 96 -3.62 -11.76 -12.26
N ILE A 97 -4.33 -10.69 -12.59
CA ILE A 97 -5.59 -10.36 -11.93
C ILE A 97 -6.56 -11.45 -12.40
N ILE A 98 -7.04 -12.25 -11.44
CA ILE A 98 -8.06 -13.30 -11.63
C ILE A 98 -9.29 -12.72 -12.33
#